data_AF-A0A1Y3XQ52-F1
#
_entry.id   AF-A0A1Y3XQ52-F1
#
_cell.length_a   1.000
_cell.length_b   1.000
_cell.length_c   1.000
_cell.angle_alpha   90.00
_cell.angle_beta   90.00
_cell.angle_gamma   90.00
#
_symmetry.space_group_name_H-M   'P 1'
#
loop_
_entity.id
_entity.type
_entity.pdbx_description
1 polymer ?
#
loop_
_entity_poly.entity_id
_entity_poly.type
_entity_poly.pdbx_seq_one_letter_code
_entity_poly.pdbx_strand_id
1 'polypeptide(L)'
;MLKKALALAMAGIMVLSFAACGGQSASGDGQATGEKKTLTVGIWGGNDQEAAAINQVKADFEAANNCTVELKTYTDYNTQIQADFIGKTAPDVFYVDGNMFPFYSQLGVMEPLDPEEMGVDAYYENLIGAFTAEDGTIYCIPKDVSTLAVYYNIDLLESVGYTPEDIPDTYEDYFDFLTELQAKLDEKYGKNQIAA
;
A
#
# COMPACT_ATOMS: atom_id res chain seq x y z
N MET A 1 35.12 -39.01 -42.92
CA MET A 1 36.04 -37.87 -42.74
C MET A 1 35.83 -36.79 -43.83
N LEU A 2 34.59 -36.38 -44.11
CA LEU A 2 34.31 -35.28 -45.07
C LEU A 2 33.05 -34.48 -44.70
N LYS A 3 32.60 -34.57 -43.44
CA LYS A 3 31.46 -33.78 -42.91
C LYS A 3 31.79 -33.03 -41.61
N LYS A 4 33.05 -33.08 -41.17
CA LYS A 4 33.58 -32.42 -39.95
C LYS A 4 34.54 -31.26 -40.27
N ALA A 5 34.61 -30.82 -41.53
CA ALA A 5 35.57 -29.83 -42.01
C ALA A 5 34.93 -28.50 -42.47
N LEU A 6 33.64 -28.29 -42.22
CA LEU A 6 32.90 -27.14 -42.73
C LEU A 6 31.98 -26.51 -41.66
N ALA A 7 32.53 -26.20 -40.49
CA ALA A 7 31.97 -25.22 -39.56
C ALA A 7 33.02 -24.73 -38.54
N LEU A 8 34.30 -24.97 -38.82
CA LEU A 8 35.46 -24.56 -38.01
C LEU A 8 36.00 -23.19 -38.48
N ALA A 9 35.15 -22.35 -39.08
CA ALA A 9 35.54 -21.16 -39.84
C ALA A 9 34.76 -19.88 -39.46
N MET A 10 34.33 -19.75 -38.21
CA MET A 10 33.87 -18.46 -37.64
C MET A 10 34.30 -18.28 -36.18
N ALA A 11 35.38 -18.95 -35.79
CA ALA A 11 36.11 -18.68 -34.54
C ALA A 11 37.20 -17.64 -34.84
N GLY A 12 36.85 -16.36 -34.82
CA GLY A 12 37.81 -15.28 -35.03
C GLY A 12 37.13 -14.00 -35.45
N ILE A 13 36.65 -13.24 -34.46
CA ILE A 13 36.50 -11.77 -34.40
C ILE A 13 35.53 -11.48 -33.24
N MET A 14 36.06 -10.91 -32.16
CA MET A 14 35.42 -10.13 -31.07
C MET A 14 36.09 -10.30 -29.68
N VAL A 15 37.36 -10.70 -29.65
CA VAL A 15 38.26 -10.26 -28.57
C VAL A 15 38.81 -8.90 -28.98
N LEU A 16 38.21 -7.81 -28.51
CA LEU A 16 38.77 -6.43 -28.43
C LEU A 16 37.71 -5.43 -27.92
N SER A 17 37.27 -5.55 -26.67
CA SER A 17 36.59 -4.44 -25.94
C SER A 17 36.91 -4.43 -24.44
N PHE A 18 38.13 -4.80 -24.07
CA PHE A 18 38.68 -4.64 -22.71
C PHE A 18 39.81 -3.60 -22.75
N ALA A 19 39.46 -2.32 -22.91
CA ALA A 19 40.35 -1.18 -22.65
C ALA A 19 39.55 0.14 -22.67
N ALA A 20 38.82 0.43 -21.60
CA ALA A 20 38.36 1.79 -21.32
C ALA A 20 38.38 2.03 -19.80
N CYS A 21 39.57 1.85 -19.21
CA CYS A 21 39.95 2.53 -17.97
C CYS A 21 41.06 3.51 -18.36
N GLY A 22 40.75 4.80 -18.24
CA GLY A 22 41.68 5.90 -18.51
C GLY A 22 41.06 7.18 -17.96
N GLY A 23 41.33 7.47 -16.69
CA GLY A 23 40.86 8.67 -16.03
C GLY A 23 41.37 9.92 -16.74
N GLN A 24 40.43 10.78 -17.10
CA GLN A 24 40.69 12.17 -17.43
C GLN A 24 39.80 12.99 -16.52
N SER A 25 40.39 13.58 -15.48
CA SER A 25 39.77 14.65 -14.71
C SER A 25 39.54 15.83 -15.66
N ALA A 26 38.32 15.91 -16.19
CA ALA A 26 37.81 17.11 -16.81
C ALA A 26 36.99 17.82 -15.74
N SER A 27 37.59 18.86 -15.16
CA SER A 27 36.90 19.87 -14.38
C SER A 27 35.95 20.61 -15.32
N GLY A 28 34.75 20.07 -15.48
CA GLY A 28 33.63 20.76 -16.08
C GLY A 28 32.71 21.21 -14.96
N ASP A 29 32.49 22.52 -14.84
CA ASP A 29 31.35 23.10 -14.15
C ASP A 29 30.07 22.66 -14.88
N GLY A 30 29.70 21.40 -14.67
CA GLY A 30 28.45 20.81 -15.11
C GLY A 30 27.40 21.17 -14.08
N GLN A 31 26.59 22.19 -14.39
CA GLN A 31 25.30 22.36 -13.75
C GLN A 31 24.58 21.01 -13.84
N ALA A 32 24.38 20.35 -12.69
CA ALA A 32 23.65 19.10 -12.61
C ALA A 32 22.21 19.37 -13.04
N THR A 33 21.92 19.23 -14.33
CA THR A 33 20.57 18.97 -14.81
C THR A 33 20.25 17.53 -14.42
N GLY A 34 20.05 17.31 -13.11
CA GLY A 34 19.67 16.01 -12.59
C GLY A 34 18.40 15.58 -13.29
N GLU A 35 18.44 14.40 -13.91
CA GLU A 35 17.27 13.80 -14.55
C GLU A 35 16.13 13.72 -13.53
N LYS A 36 14.94 14.18 -13.93
CA LYS A 36 13.75 14.18 -13.07
C LYS A 36 13.45 12.74 -12.66
N LYS A 37 13.65 12.40 -11.39
CA LYS A 37 13.44 11.03 -10.88
C LYS A 37 11.95 10.69 -10.90
N THR A 38 11.62 9.46 -11.27
CA THR A 38 10.27 8.89 -11.13
C THR A 38 10.24 7.96 -9.93
N LEU A 39 9.23 8.11 -9.07
CA LEU A 39 8.91 7.22 -7.96
C LEU A 39 7.57 6.56 -8.24
N THR A 40 7.46 5.27 -7.95
CA THR A 40 6.23 4.50 -8.05
C THR A 40 5.64 4.27 -6.66
N VAL A 41 4.34 4.52 -6.50
CA VAL A 41 3.65 4.38 -5.21
C VAL A 41 2.44 3.44 -5.35
N GLY A 42 2.49 2.32 -4.64
CA GLY A 42 1.42 1.32 -4.57
C GLY A 42 0.34 1.70 -3.58
N ILE A 43 -0.91 1.82 -4.04
CA ILE A 43 -2.04 2.28 -3.21
C ILE A 43 -3.27 1.37 -3.34
N TRP A 44 -4.14 1.41 -2.32
CA TRP A 44 -5.51 0.91 -2.45
C TRP A 44 -6.33 1.81 -3.36
N GLY A 45 -7.35 1.23 -4.00
CA GLY A 45 -8.42 2.00 -4.59
C GLY A 45 -9.29 2.62 -3.50
N GLY A 46 -9.69 3.88 -3.70
CA GLY A 46 -10.57 4.63 -2.81
C GLY A 46 -11.78 5.19 -3.55
N ASN A 47 -12.60 5.96 -2.84
CA ASN A 47 -13.64 6.78 -3.46
C ASN A 47 -13.06 8.03 -4.14
N ASP A 48 -13.91 8.81 -4.82
CA ASP A 48 -13.48 10.02 -5.54
C ASP A 48 -12.82 11.05 -4.62
N GLN A 49 -13.30 11.18 -3.38
CA GLN A 49 -12.75 12.13 -2.41
C GLN A 49 -11.34 11.72 -1.97
N GLU A 50 -11.13 10.44 -1.69
CA GLU A 50 -9.81 9.90 -1.34
C GLU A 50 -8.85 10.00 -2.53
N ALA A 51 -9.31 9.64 -3.73
CA ALA A 51 -8.51 9.77 -4.95
C ALA A 51 -8.10 11.23 -5.20
N ALA A 52 -8.98 12.20 -4.98
CA ALA A 52 -8.66 13.62 -5.08
C ALA A 52 -7.60 14.03 -4.04
N ALA A 53 -7.73 13.59 -2.78
CA ALA A 53 -6.77 13.89 -1.72
C ALA A 53 -5.37 13.32 -2.02
N ILE A 54 -5.29 12.05 -2.46
CA ILE A 54 -4.01 11.41 -2.83
C ILE A 54 -3.36 12.15 -4.01
N ASN A 55 -4.15 12.53 -5.02
CA ASN A 55 -3.63 13.29 -6.17
C ASN A 55 -3.12 14.68 -5.77
N GLN A 56 -3.74 15.33 -4.78
CA GLN A 56 -3.24 16.59 -4.24
C GLN A 56 -1.90 16.40 -3.52
N VAL A 57 -1.78 15.41 -2.62
CA VAL A 57 -0.52 15.09 -1.93
C VAL A 57 0.59 14.77 -2.93
N LYS A 58 0.27 13.97 -3.96
CA LYS A 58 1.17 13.66 -5.07
C LYS A 58 1.69 14.94 -5.76
N ALA A 59 0.78 15.84 -6.14
CA ALA A 59 1.14 17.08 -6.82
C ALA A 59 2.03 18.00 -5.95
N ASP A 60 1.70 18.11 -4.66
CA ASP A 60 2.48 18.91 -3.71
C ASP A 60 3.89 18.34 -3.53
N PHE A 61 4.01 17.01 -3.43
CA PHE A 61 5.30 16.34 -3.32
C PHE A 61 6.15 16.53 -4.59
N GLU A 62 5.56 16.37 -5.78
CA GLU A 62 6.25 16.57 -7.06
C GLU A 62 6.75 18.01 -7.22
N ALA A 63 5.94 18.99 -6.81
CA ALA A 63 6.29 20.40 -6.85
C ALA A 63 7.45 20.74 -5.91
N ALA A 64 7.46 20.15 -4.70
CA ALA A 64 8.50 20.38 -3.70
C ALA A 64 9.84 19.71 -4.05
N ASN A 65 9.82 18.56 -4.71
CA ASN A 65 11.00 17.70 -4.85
C ASN A 65 11.54 17.56 -6.29
N ASN A 66 10.95 18.25 -7.27
CA ASN A 66 11.31 18.14 -8.69
C ASN A 66 11.40 16.66 -9.15
N CYS A 67 10.36 15.89 -8.85
CA CYS A 67 10.23 14.48 -9.20
C CYS A 67 8.89 14.20 -9.87
N THR A 68 8.75 13.00 -10.44
CA THR A 68 7.49 12.46 -10.91
C THR A 68 7.09 11.33 -9.95
N VAL A 69 5.82 11.25 -9.61
CA VAL A 69 5.23 10.17 -8.82
C VAL A 69 4.21 9.46 -9.71
N GLU A 70 4.31 8.14 -9.82
CA GLU A 70 3.37 7.30 -10.56
C GLU A 70 2.61 6.43 -9.56
N LEU A 71 1.28 6.58 -9.53
CA LEU A 71 0.43 5.78 -8.65
C LEU A 71 0.09 4.46 -9.32
N LYS A 72 0.31 3.36 -8.62
CA LYS A 72 -0.16 2.03 -8.98
C LYS A 72 -1.30 1.65 -8.06
N THR A 73 -2.53 1.79 -8.54
CA THR A 73 -3.73 1.43 -7.79
C THR A 73 -4.03 -0.06 -7.96
N TYR A 74 -4.13 -0.77 -6.84
CA TYR A 74 -4.50 -2.18 -6.83
C TYR A 74 -5.99 -2.36 -6.54
N THR A 75 -6.61 -3.30 -7.26
CA THR A 75 -8.01 -3.70 -7.05
C THR A 75 -8.13 -4.90 -6.12
N ASP A 76 -7.14 -5.80 -6.17
CA ASP A 76 -6.97 -6.89 -5.22
C ASP A 76 -5.57 -6.76 -4.61
N TYR A 77 -5.46 -5.87 -3.63
CA TYR A 77 -4.18 -5.36 -3.15
C TYR A 77 -3.25 -6.47 -2.67
N ASN A 78 -3.73 -7.30 -1.73
CA ASN A 78 -2.88 -8.31 -1.10
C ASN A 78 -2.43 -9.39 -2.09
N THR A 79 -3.25 -9.76 -3.07
CA THR A 79 -2.83 -10.70 -4.11
C THR A 79 -1.83 -10.05 -5.08
N GLN A 80 -2.11 -8.84 -5.55
CA GLN A 80 -1.33 -8.19 -6.59
C GLN A 80 0.04 -7.72 -6.09
N ILE A 81 0.13 -7.12 -4.90
CA ILE A 81 1.41 -6.68 -4.34
C ILE A 81 2.37 -7.86 -4.08
N GLN A 82 1.83 -9.02 -3.67
CA GLN A 82 2.62 -10.24 -3.51
C GLN A 82 3.17 -10.74 -4.85
N ALA A 83 2.36 -10.71 -5.91
CA ALA A 83 2.82 -11.05 -7.25
C ALA A 83 3.95 -10.11 -7.71
N ASP A 84 3.87 -8.83 -7.37
CA ASP A 84 4.92 -7.87 -7.67
C ASP A 84 6.22 -8.12 -6.88
N PHE A 85 6.14 -8.49 -5.60
CA PHE A 85 7.34 -8.89 -4.86
C PHE A 85 8.02 -10.11 -5.49
N ILE A 86 7.25 -11.12 -5.89
CA ILE A 86 7.76 -12.31 -6.58
C ILE A 86 8.37 -11.93 -7.94
N GLY A 87 7.68 -11.07 -8.69
CA GLY A 87 8.11 -10.55 -9.99
C GLY A 87 9.26 -9.55 -9.92
N LYS A 88 9.61 -9.06 -8.72
CA LYS A 88 10.54 -7.95 -8.49
C LYS A 88 10.12 -6.67 -9.23
N THR A 89 8.81 -6.41 -9.23
CA THR A 89 8.16 -5.24 -9.86
C THR A 89 7.32 -4.46 -8.85
N ALA A 90 7.62 -4.61 -7.55
CA ALA A 90 6.95 -3.87 -6.50
C ALA A 90 7.26 -2.36 -6.63
N PRO A 91 6.30 -1.48 -6.27
CA PRO A 91 6.55 -0.05 -6.23
C PRO A 91 7.64 0.33 -5.24
N ASP A 92 8.22 1.52 -5.41
CA ASP A 92 9.25 2.06 -4.52
C ASP A 92 8.70 2.31 -3.10
N VAL A 93 7.46 2.80 -3.02
CA VAL A 93 6.71 2.99 -1.78
C VAL A 93 5.37 2.31 -1.92
N PHE A 94 4.90 1.61 -0.89
CA PHE A 94 3.62 0.91 -0.94
C PHE A 94 2.96 0.88 0.42
N TYR A 95 1.64 0.75 0.42
CA TYR A 95 0.87 0.55 1.65
C TYR A 95 1.01 -0.87 2.18
N VAL A 96 0.90 -0.99 3.50
CA VAL A 96 0.85 -2.26 4.23
C VAL A 96 -0.29 -2.18 5.23
N ASP A 97 -1.19 -3.17 5.19
CA ASP A 97 -2.21 -3.32 6.23
C ASP A 97 -1.56 -3.79 7.53
N GLY A 98 -1.98 -3.22 8.67
CA GLY A 98 -1.40 -3.57 9.97
C GLY A 98 -1.51 -5.06 10.33
N ASN A 99 -2.56 -5.76 9.88
CA ASN A 99 -2.69 -7.21 10.11
C ASN A 99 -1.77 -8.04 9.20
N MET A 100 -1.38 -7.48 8.05
CA MET A 100 -0.46 -8.12 7.10
C MET A 100 1.01 -7.80 7.40
N PHE A 101 1.27 -6.75 8.18
CA PHE A 101 2.62 -6.32 8.52
C PHE A 101 3.51 -7.44 9.08
N PRO A 102 3.07 -8.26 10.07
CA PRO A 102 3.90 -9.35 10.61
C PRO A 102 4.32 -10.38 9.56
N PHE A 103 3.49 -10.57 8.52
CA PHE A 103 3.84 -11.46 7.41
C PHE A 103 4.92 -10.82 6.52
N TYR A 104 4.73 -9.57 6.09
CA TYR A 104 5.65 -8.91 5.17
C TYR A 104 7.03 -8.61 5.79
N SER A 105 7.10 -8.29 7.08
CA SER A 105 8.36 -7.98 7.79
C SER A 105 9.34 -9.15 7.78
N GLN A 106 8.84 -10.37 7.63
CA GLN A 106 9.66 -11.58 7.58
C GLN A 106 10.11 -11.98 6.17
N LEU A 107 9.61 -11.34 5.11
CA LEU A 107 9.91 -11.74 3.72
C LEU A 107 11.18 -11.11 3.14
N GLY A 108 11.76 -10.12 3.83
CA GLY A 108 12.93 -9.38 3.32
C GLY A 108 12.60 -8.50 2.10
N VAL A 109 11.34 -8.06 1.97
CA VAL A 109 10.84 -7.21 0.88
C VAL A 109 10.67 -5.74 1.29
N MET A 110 11.02 -5.39 2.53
CA MET A 110 10.90 -4.05 3.08
C MET A 110 12.26 -3.56 3.59
N GLU A 111 12.51 -2.27 3.40
CA GLU A 111 13.71 -1.60 3.90
C GLU A 111 13.50 -1.17 5.35
N PRO A 112 14.46 -1.45 6.26
CA PRO A 112 14.45 -0.88 7.60
C PRO A 112 14.49 0.64 7.53
N LEU A 113 13.66 1.30 8.33
CA LEU A 113 13.54 2.75 8.37
C LEU A 113 14.22 3.31 9.60
N ASP A 114 14.93 4.43 9.43
CA ASP A 114 15.53 5.16 10.54
C ASP A 114 14.42 5.92 11.32
N PRO A 115 14.21 5.63 12.61
CA PRO A 115 13.14 6.28 13.38
C PRO A 115 13.30 7.80 13.52
N GLU A 116 14.54 8.30 13.57
CA GLU A 116 14.82 9.73 13.69
C GLU A 116 14.52 10.43 12.36
N GLU A 117 14.96 9.84 11.24
CA GLU A 117 14.67 10.38 9.89
C GLU A 117 13.16 10.42 9.62
N MET A 118 12.44 9.39 10.09
CA MET A 118 11.00 9.27 9.90
C MET A 118 10.17 10.06 10.93
N GLY A 119 10.82 10.67 11.93
CA GLY A 119 10.16 11.49 12.95
C GLY A 119 9.07 10.73 13.72
N VAL A 120 9.36 9.50 14.13
CA VAL A 120 8.34 8.58 14.71
C VAL A 120 7.65 9.14 15.97
N ASP A 121 8.29 10.06 16.68
CA ASP A 121 7.74 10.73 17.87
C ASP A 121 6.53 11.63 17.56
N ALA A 122 6.29 11.96 16.29
CA ALA A 122 5.11 12.69 15.85
C ALA A 122 3.83 11.83 15.79
N TYR A 123 3.96 10.50 15.94
CA TYR A 123 2.87 9.54 15.81
C TYR A 123 2.46 8.97 17.17
N TYR A 124 1.24 8.43 17.24
CA TYR A 124 0.81 7.69 18.43
C TYR A 124 1.64 6.39 18.56
N GLU A 125 2.16 6.14 19.76
CA GLU A 125 3.05 5.02 20.06
C GLU A 125 2.49 3.67 19.61
N ASN A 126 1.19 3.43 19.83
CA ASN A 126 0.53 2.19 19.45
C ASN A 126 0.48 1.98 17.93
N LEU A 127 0.44 3.05 17.13
CA LEU A 127 0.44 2.96 15.67
C LEU A 127 1.83 2.63 15.14
N ILE A 128 2.88 3.20 15.75
CA ILE A 128 4.27 2.84 15.42
C ILE A 128 4.55 1.39 15.81
N GLY A 129 4.09 0.98 17.00
CA GLY A 129 4.20 -0.41 17.45
C GLY A 129 3.56 -1.42 16.50
N ALA A 130 2.46 -1.07 15.83
CA ALA A 130 1.81 -1.94 14.84
C ALA A 130 2.67 -2.21 13.58
N PHE A 131 3.67 -1.35 13.31
CA PHE A 131 4.58 -1.45 12.17
C PHE A 131 6.05 -1.63 12.58
N THR A 132 6.26 -2.08 13.82
CA THR A 132 7.57 -2.44 14.36
C THR A 132 7.66 -3.96 14.45
N ALA A 133 8.71 -4.55 13.87
CA ALA A 133 8.93 -5.99 13.92
C ALA A 133 9.29 -6.45 15.34
N GLU A 134 9.24 -7.77 15.58
CA GLU A 134 9.55 -8.34 16.90
C GLU A 134 10.97 -8.02 17.40
N ASP A 135 11.90 -7.77 16.48
CA ASP A 135 13.28 -7.37 16.79
C ASP A 135 13.46 -5.86 17.07
N GLY A 136 12.37 -5.09 17.02
CA GLY A 136 12.36 -3.65 17.23
C GLY A 136 12.59 -2.81 15.96
N THR A 137 12.78 -3.45 14.80
CA THR A 137 13.00 -2.73 13.53
C THR A 137 11.70 -2.12 13.02
N ILE A 138 11.72 -0.84 12.68
CA ILE A 138 10.60 -0.14 12.04
C ILE A 138 10.72 -0.31 10.53
N TYR A 139 9.63 -0.70 9.88
CA TYR A 139 9.59 -0.93 8.43
C TYR A 139 8.48 -0.13 7.73
N CYS A 140 7.52 0.43 8.46
CA CYS A 140 6.47 1.29 7.91
C CYS A 140 6.15 2.44 8.86
N ILE A 141 5.63 3.54 8.29
CA ILE A 141 5.17 4.70 9.06
C ILE A 141 3.64 4.77 8.94
N PRO A 142 2.89 5.05 10.02
CA PRO A 142 1.44 5.18 9.95
C PRO A 142 1.03 6.30 9.00
N LYS A 143 0.26 5.96 7.95
CA LYS A 143 -0.38 6.95 7.07
C LYS A 143 -1.71 7.41 7.64
N ASP A 144 -2.55 6.46 8.03
CA ASP A 144 -3.87 6.67 8.61
C ASP A 144 -4.22 5.51 9.53
N VAL A 145 -5.29 5.68 10.29
CA VAL A 145 -5.86 4.66 11.17
C VAL A 145 -7.38 4.75 11.08
N SER A 146 -8.04 3.60 11.15
CA SER A 146 -9.48 3.52 11.32
C SER A 146 -9.79 2.69 12.57
N THR A 147 -10.88 3.05 13.25
CA THR A 147 -11.42 2.28 14.37
C THR A 147 -12.75 1.66 13.92
N LEU A 148 -12.99 0.42 14.34
CA LEU A 148 -14.29 -0.20 14.14
C LEU A 148 -15.34 0.56 14.94
N ALA A 149 -16.48 0.83 14.30
CA ALA A 149 -17.62 1.48 14.92
C ALA A 149 -18.91 0.88 14.34
N VAL A 150 -19.94 0.82 15.17
CA VAL A 150 -21.29 0.48 14.72
C VAL A 150 -21.95 1.75 14.20
N TYR A 151 -22.32 1.74 12.93
CA TYR A 151 -23.12 2.80 12.30
C TYR A 151 -24.54 2.30 12.14
N TYR A 152 -25.52 3.13 12.51
CA TYR A 152 -26.94 2.81 12.40
C TYR A 152 -27.73 4.01 11.88
N ASN A 153 -28.87 3.73 11.26
CA ASN A 153 -29.82 4.75 10.82
C ASN A 153 -30.85 5.00 11.93
N ILE A 154 -30.75 6.16 12.58
CA ILE A 154 -31.63 6.55 13.70
C ILE A 154 -33.10 6.51 13.28
N ASP A 155 -33.43 7.16 12.15
CA ASP A 155 -34.80 7.23 11.65
C ASP A 155 -35.38 5.83 11.39
N LEU A 156 -34.54 4.88 10.93
CA LEU A 156 -34.94 3.51 10.65
C LEU A 156 -35.25 2.72 11.93
N LEU A 157 -34.40 2.86 12.96
CA LEU A 157 -34.63 2.25 14.28
C LEU A 157 -35.91 2.79 14.92
N GLU A 158 -36.06 4.12 14.96
CA GLU A 158 -37.24 4.79 15.52
C GLU A 158 -38.52 4.37 14.79
N SER A 159 -38.40 4.15 13.47
CA SER A 159 -39.47 3.67 12.61
C SER A 159 -40.11 2.36 13.11
N VAL A 160 -39.33 1.48 13.73
CA VAL A 160 -39.78 0.16 14.23
C VAL A 160 -39.87 0.11 15.75
N GLY A 161 -39.78 1.28 16.40
CA GLY A 161 -39.93 1.45 17.83
C GLY A 161 -38.68 1.16 18.65
N TYR A 162 -37.49 1.17 18.03
CA TYR A 162 -36.21 1.12 18.74
C TYR A 162 -35.53 2.48 18.78
N THR A 163 -34.59 2.62 19.70
CA THR A 163 -33.71 3.76 19.89
C THR A 163 -32.26 3.27 19.93
N PRO A 164 -31.26 4.17 19.84
CA PRO A 164 -29.87 3.79 20.01
C PRO A 164 -29.55 3.12 21.36
N GLU A 165 -30.33 3.42 22.40
CA GLU A 165 -30.17 2.83 23.74
C GLU A 165 -30.57 1.36 23.78
N ASP A 166 -31.34 0.89 22.80
CA ASP A 166 -31.75 -0.51 22.68
C ASP A 166 -30.68 -1.38 22.00
N ILE A 167 -29.63 -0.78 21.42
CA ILE A 167 -28.53 -1.52 20.80
C ILE A 167 -27.65 -2.13 21.90
N PRO A 168 -27.53 -3.47 21.99
CA PRO A 168 -26.77 -4.10 23.06
C PRO A 168 -25.26 -3.86 22.96
N ASP A 169 -24.58 -3.93 24.10
CA ASP A 169 -23.14 -3.78 24.21
C ASP A 169 -22.36 -5.10 24.24
N THR A 170 -23.06 -6.24 24.16
CA THR A 170 -22.46 -7.58 24.04
C THR A 170 -22.68 -8.16 22.64
N TYR A 171 -21.72 -8.94 22.16
CA TYR A 171 -21.82 -9.60 20.85
C TYR A 171 -23.01 -10.56 20.75
N GLU A 172 -23.27 -11.33 21.81
CA GLU A 172 -24.35 -12.31 21.85
C GLU A 172 -25.71 -11.61 21.74
N ASP A 173 -25.96 -10.63 22.61
CA ASP A 173 -27.22 -9.87 22.60
C ASP A 173 -27.37 -9.06 21.30
N TYR A 174 -26.27 -8.56 20.72
CA TYR A 174 -26.30 -7.83 19.46
C TYR A 174 -26.82 -8.70 18.29
N PHE A 175 -26.46 -9.99 18.23
CA PHE A 175 -26.99 -10.88 17.19
C PHE A 175 -28.49 -11.15 17.35
N ASP A 176 -28.94 -11.32 18.60
CA ASP A 176 -30.37 -11.49 18.90
C ASP A 176 -31.14 -10.21 18.55
N PHE A 177 -30.61 -9.04 18.93
CA PHE A 177 -31.16 -7.74 18.54
C PHE A 177 -31.28 -7.57 17.03
N LEU A 178 -30.24 -7.92 16.25
CA LEU A 178 -30.30 -7.84 14.78
C LEU A 178 -31.39 -8.76 14.19
N THR A 179 -31.60 -9.93 14.78
CA THR A 179 -32.65 -10.86 14.36
C THR A 179 -34.05 -10.29 14.62
N GLU A 180 -34.25 -9.69 15.78
CA GLU A 180 -35.51 -9.01 16.13
C GLU A 180 -35.75 -7.75 15.28
N LEU A 181 -34.70 -6.96 15.07
CA LEU A 181 -34.71 -5.77 14.22
C LEU A 181 -35.11 -6.15 12.79
N GLN A 182 -34.53 -7.20 12.21
CA GLN A 182 -34.89 -7.67 10.87
C GLN A 182 -36.37 -8.06 10.80
N ALA A 183 -36.90 -8.76 11.80
CA ALA A 183 -38.31 -9.16 11.82
C ALA A 183 -39.26 -7.96 11.81
N LYS A 184 -38.95 -6.90 12.58
CA LYS A 184 -39.74 -5.67 12.60
C LYS A 184 -39.61 -4.87 11.30
N LEU A 185 -38.41 -4.83 10.71
CA LEU A 185 -38.19 -4.19 9.42
C LEU A 185 -38.99 -4.89 8.31
N ASP A 186 -39.01 -6.23 8.32
CA ASP A 186 -39.79 -7.04 7.38
C ASP A 186 -41.31 -6.80 7.54
N GLU A 187 -41.80 -6.69 8.78
CA GLU A 187 -43.20 -6.38 9.06
C GLU A 187 -43.60 -5.02 8.50
N LYS A 188 -42.74 -4.01 8.68
CA LYS A 188 -43.04 -2.63 8.30
C LYS A 188 -42.84 -2.33 6.82
N TYR A 189 -41.73 -2.81 6.24
CA TYR A 189 -41.30 -2.44 4.89
C TYR A 189 -41.47 -3.56 3.87
N GLY A 190 -41.84 -4.75 4.32
CA GLY A 190 -41.91 -5.96 3.50
C GLY A 190 -40.61 -6.76 3.55
N LYS A 191 -40.75 -8.07 3.38
CA LYS A 191 -39.68 -9.04 3.56
C LYS A 191 -38.42 -8.70 2.73
N ASN A 192 -37.28 -8.60 3.40
CA ASN A 192 -35.95 -8.33 2.83
C ASN A 192 -35.87 -7.03 2.00
N GLN A 193 -36.76 -6.05 2.22
CA GLN A 193 -36.64 -4.74 1.57
C GLN A 193 -35.58 -3.86 2.23
N ILE A 194 -35.38 -4.05 3.54
CA ILE A 194 -34.35 -3.38 4.34
C ILE A 194 -33.67 -4.45 5.19
N ALA A 195 -32.35 -4.46 5.21
CA ALA A 195 -31.55 -5.35 6.06
C ALA A 195 -31.20 -4.65 7.37
N ALA A 196 -31.33 -5.37 8.48
CA ALA A 196 -30.77 -5.00 9.78
C ALA A 196 -29.24 -5.02 9.74
#